data_AF-A0A6C0ALN3-F1
#
_entry.id   AF-A0A6C0ALN3-F1
#
_cell.length_a   1.000
_cell.length_b   1.000
_cell.length_c   1.000
_cell.angle_alpha   90.00
_cell.angle_beta   90.00
_cell.angle_gamma   90.00
#
_symmetry.space_group_name_H-M   'P 1'
#
loop_
_entity.id
_entity.type
_entity.pdbx_description
1 polymer ?
#
loop_
_entity_poly.entity_id
_entity_poly.type
_entity_poly.pdbx_seq_one_letter_code
_entity_poly.pdbx_strand_id
1 'polypeptide(L)'
;MTREFRSINVDLNNDCCEFFLKIKNVEEIIQQLPFHGKNLDLDKVIPKEINIEFYKNKGWGIKTNVDLKKNDIIYKYPITRFPVDYKIKATCHLGEKFIERDIHLDYFSDKFNVFSSWHSFINHENDYNCYYDNKYEIKNKKVYGILRAYKDIKNGEELNIDYKNEYYIYSSFWDLL
;
A
#
# COMPACT_ATOMS: atom_id res chain seq x y z
N MET A 1 26.32 18.93 -1.40
CA MET A 1 24.99 19.49 -1.10
C MET A 1 24.40 18.67 0.04
N THR A 2 24.48 19.17 1.27
CA THR A 2 23.79 18.58 2.43
C THR A 2 22.30 18.79 2.22
N ARG A 3 21.53 17.71 1.99
CA ARG A 3 20.07 17.78 1.97
C ARG A 3 19.63 18.08 3.41
N GLU A 4 19.14 19.28 3.69
CA GLU A 4 18.44 19.55 4.95
C GLU A 4 17.15 18.70 4.96
N PHE A 5 17.17 17.60 5.71
CA PHE A 5 15.95 16.86 6.01
C PHE A 5 15.12 17.67 6.99
N ARG A 6 14.17 18.45 6.47
CA ARG A 6 13.16 19.10 7.29
C ARG A 6 12.05 18.11 7.60
N SER A 7 11.95 17.76 8.88
CA SER A 7 10.90 16.91 9.41
C SER A 7 9.78 17.75 10.04
N ILE A 8 8.54 17.31 9.88
CA ILE A 8 7.28 17.97 10.20
C ILE A 8 6.44 17.08 11.11
N ASN A 9 5.58 17.71 11.92
CA ASN A 9 4.48 17.01 12.59
C ASN A 9 3.24 17.11 11.73
N VAL A 10 2.48 16.03 11.66
CA VAL A 10 1.30 15.92 10.83
C VAL A 10 0.07 15.69 11.70
N ASP A 11 -1.03 16.39 11.39
CA ASP A 11 -2.33 16.29 12.05
C ASP A 11 -3.34 15.67 11.08
N LEU A 12 -3.93 14.53 11.46
CA LEU A 12 -4.92 13.82 10.65
C LEU A 12 -6.20 14.61 10.40
N ASN A 13 -6.47 15.67 11.18
CA ASN A 13 -7.61 16.54 10.96
C ASN A 13 -7.42 17.51 9.78
N ASN A 14 -6.20 17.64 9.26
CA ASN A 14 -5.89 18.50 8.12
C ASN A 14 -5.51 17.66 6.90
N ASP A 15 -6.21 17.87 5.80
CA ASP A 15 -5.89 17.22 4.53
C ASP A 15 -4.51 17.70 4.03
N CYS A 16 -3.62 16.76 3.69
CA CYS A 16 -2.29 17.07 3.18
C CYS A 16 -1.70 15.92 2.34
N CYS A 17 -0.60 16.19 1.65
CA CYS A 17 0.17 15.16 0.94
C CYS A 17 1.65 15.37 1.23
N GLU A 18 2.23 14.45 2.00
CA GLU A 18 3.54 14.64 2.60
C GLU A 18 4.44 13.42 2.39
N PHE A 19 5.74 13.68 2.32
CA PHE A 19 6.73 12.61 2.24
C PHE A 19 6.85 11.92 3.58
N PHE A 20 6.75 10.59 3.61
CA PHE A 20 6.82 9.85 4.88
C PHE A 20 8.13 10.08 5.64
N LEU A 21 9.24 10.21 4.88
CA LEU A 21 10.58 10.53 5.41
C LEU A 21 10.68 11.92 6.06
N LYS A 22 9.64 12.75 5.95
CA LYS A 22 9.56 14.04 6.65
C LYS A 22 8.68 13.97 7.90
N ILE A 23 7.97 12.88 8.20
CA ILE A 23 7.02 12.86 9.32
C ILE A 23 7.73 12.45 10.61
N LYS A 24 7.66 13.27 11.67
CA LYS A 24 8.26 12.96 12.98
C LYS A 24 7.36 12.12 13.87
N ASN A 25 6.05 12.32 13.79
CA ASN A 25 5.07 11.73 14.69
C ASN A 25 4.37 10.49 14.09
N VAL A 26 5.12 9.67 13.35
CA VAL A 26 4.61 8.47 12.66
C VAL A 26 3.87 7.53 13.61
N GLU A 27 4.44 7.23 14.78
CA GLU A 27 3.81 6.32 15.75
C GLU A 27 2.51 6.89 16.32
N GLU A 28 2.45 8.19 16.59
CA GLU A 28 1.24 8.88 17.06
C GLU A 28 0.13 8.86 15.99
N ILE A 29 0.51 9.02 14.72
CA ILE A 29 -0.43 8.89 13.59
C ILE A 29 -0.97 7.48 13.52
N ILE A 30 -0.10 6.46 13.59
CA ILE A 30 -0.50 5.06 13.55
C ILE A 30 -1.48 4.73 14.68
N GLN A 31 -1.24 5.22 15.90
CA GLN A 31 -2.13 4.98 17.05
C GLN A 31 -3.54 5.54 16.85
N GLN A 32 -3.68 6.61 16.03
CA GLN A 32 -4.95 7.23 15.69
C GLN A 32 -5.68 6.54 14.53
N LEU A 33 -5.00 5.67 13.77
CA LEU A 33 -5.63 4.94 12.68
C LEU A 33 -6.69 3.98 13.21
N PRO A 34 -7.83 3.83 12.51
CA PRO A 34 -8.84 2.86 12.88
C PRO A 34 -8.31 1.43 12.71
N PHE A 35 -8.78 0.53 13.55
CA PHE A 35 -8.62 -0.90 13.36
C PHE A 35 -9.39 -1.36 12.12
N HIS A 36 -8.76 -2.20 11.31
CA HIS A 36 -9.44 -2.90 10.24
C HIS A 36 -10.43 -3.91 10.82
N GLY A 37 -11.54 -4.10 10.12
CA GLY A 37 -12.47 -5.17 10.43
C GLY A 37 -11.86 -6.55 10.16
N LYS A 38 -12.52 -7.61 10.62
CA LYS A 38 -12.05 -8.98 10.35
C LYS A 38 -12.40 -9.48 8.94
N ASN A 39 -13.22 -8.74 8.20
CA ASN A 39 -13.67 -9.11 6.86
C ASN A 39 -13.33 -7.98 5.88
N LEU A 40 -12.68 -8.34 4.79
CA LEU A 40 -12.35 -7.46 3.67
C LEU A 40 -13.05 -7.99 2.42
N ASP A 41 -14.16 -7.35 2.05
CA ASP A 41 -14.91 -7.66 0.84
C ASP A 41 -14.32 -6.89 -0.35
N LEU A 42 -13.37 -7.50 -1.06
CA LEU A 42 -12.58 -6.85 -2.11
C LEU A 42 -13.46 -6.35 -3.25
N ASP A 43 -14.47 -7.12 -3.66
CA ASP A 43 -15.38 -6.73 -4.76
C ASP A 43 -16.17 -5.45 -4.43
N LYS A 44 -16.29 -5.07 -3.14
CA LYS A 44 -16.94 -3.84 -2.71
C LYS A 44 -16.00 -2.66 -2.50
N VAL A 45 -14.73 -2.90 -2.21
CA VAL A 45 -13.82 -1.83 -1.74
C VAL A 45 -12.73 -1.46 -2.73
N ILE A 46 -12.38 -2.33 -3.68
CA ILE A 46 -11.34 -2.00 -4.66
C ILE A 46 -11.83 -0.93 -5.65
N PRO A 47 -10.94 -0.04 -6.14
CA PRO A 47 -11.26 0.87 -7.22
C PRO A 47 -11.64 0.14 -8.51
N LYS A 48 -12.53 0.72 -9.32
CA LYS A 48 -12.98 0.14 -10.60
C LYS A 48 -11.86 -0.04 -11.63
N GLU A 49 -10.78 0.72 -11.46
CA GLU A 49 -9.60 0.70 -12.32
C GLU A 49 -8.77 -0.57 -12.14
N ILE A 50 -9.00 -1.35 -11.08
CA ILE A 50 -8.31 -2.60 -10.82
C ILE A 50 -9.27 -3.77 -10.57
N ASN A 51 -8.76 -4.98 -10.70
CA ASN A 51 -9.45 -6.20 -10.28
C ASN A 51 -8.47 -7.16 -9.60
N ILE A 52 -9.00 -8.10 -8.83
CA ILE A 52 -8.24 -9.25 -8.32
C ILE A 52 -8.36 -10.39 -9.33
N GLU A 53 -7.25 -11.00 -9.69
CA GLU A 53 -7.20 -12.10 -10.67
C GLU A 53 -6.30 -13.24 -10.13
N PHE A 54 -6.54 -14.47 -10.59
CA PHE A 54 -5.67 -15.60 -10.27
C PHE A 54 -4.54 -15.74 -11.30
N TYR A 55 -3.30 -15.74 -10.80
CA TYR A 55 -2.09 -15.95 -11.57
C TYR A 55 -1.45 -17.28 -11.20
N LYS A 56 -1.18 -18.11 -12.22
CA LYS A 56 -0.53 -19.41 -12.04
C LYS A 56 0.83 -19.22 -11.34
N ASN A 57 1.06 -19.97 -10.26
CA ASN A 57 2.26 -19.94 -9.41
C ASN A 57 2.43 -18.70 -8.51
N LYS A 58 1.60 -17.66 -8.64
CA LYS A 58 1.62 -16.48 -7.77
C LYS A 58 0.41 -16.40 -6.84
N GLY A 59 -0.70 -17.03 -7.22
CA GLY A 59 -1.96 -16.95 -6.47
C GLY A 59 -2.77 -15.74 -6.88
N TRP A 60 -3.37 -15.04 -5.92
CA TRP A 60 -4.15 -13.83 -6.20
C TRP A 60 -3.21 -12.67 -6.49
N GLY A 61 -3.49 -11.90 -7.52
CA GLY A 61 -2.76 -10.70 -7.93
C GLY A 61 -3.71 -9.57 -8.31
N ILE A 62 -3.16 -8.38 -8.52
CA ILE A 62 -3.92 -7.22 -8.96
C ILE A 62 -3.71 -7.01 -10.46
N LYS A 63 -4.80 -6.83 -11.20
CA LYS A 63 -4.82 -6.50 -12.63
C LYS A 63 -5.36 -5.09 -12.84
N THR A 64 -4.87 -4.36 -13.85
CA THR A 64 -5.51 -3.09 -14.28
C THR A 64 -6.63 -3.33 -15.30
N ASN A 65 -7.71 -2.56 -15.19
CA ASN A 65 -8.82 -2.52 -16.15
C ASN A 65 -8.72 -1.35 -17.14
N VAL A 66 -7.62 -0.59 -17.08
CA VAL A 66 -7.38 0.61 -17.89
C VAL A 66 -5.95 0.66 -18.41
N ASP A 67 -5.75 1.35 -19.53
CA ASP A 67 -4.41 1.74 -19.99
C ASP A 67 -3.86 2.84 -19.08
N LEU A 68 -2.61 2.71 -18.65
CA LEU A 68 -1.91 3.65 -17.77
C LEU A 68 -0.66 4.16 -18.45
N LYS A 69 -0.37 5.45 -18.29
CA LYS A 69 0.89 6.06 -18.67
C LYS A 69 1.88 6.04 -17.53
N LYS A 70 3.17 6.06 -17.87
CA LYS A 70 4.23 6.23 -16.89
C LYS A 70 3.94 7.41 -15.95
N ASN A 71 4.09 7.17 -14.65
CA ASN A 71 3.81 8.04 -13.50
C ASN A 71 2.34 8.29 -13.17
N ASP A 72 1.39 7.70 -13.89
CA ASP A 72 -0.02 7.76 -13.51
C ASP A 72 -0.21 7.17 -12.10
N ILE A 73 -1.10 7.79 -11.33
CA ILE A 73 -1.58 7.20 -10.08
C ILE A 73 -2.52 6.07 -10.48
N ILE A 74 -2.17 4.84 -10.11
CA ILE A 74 -2.98 3.67 -10.39
C ILE A 74 -4.13 3.61 -9.39
N TYR A 75 -3.79 3.63 -8.10
CA TYR A 75 -4.75 3.72 -7.03
C TYR A 75 -4.10 4.26 -5.75
N LYS A 76 -4.98 4.68 -4.84
CA LYS A 76 -4.65 5.01 -3.45
C LYS A 76 -5.25 3.95 -2.56
N TYR A 77 -4.46 3.38 -1.65
CA TYR A 77 -4.91 2.32 -0.76
C TYR A 77 -4.93 2.80 0.69
N PRO A 78 -6.01 2.56 1.44
CA PRO A 78 -6.12 3.01 2.81
C PRO A 78 -5.20 2.19 3.72
N ILE A 79 -4.58 2.88 4.68
CA ILE A 79 -3.78 2.27 5.73
C ILE A 79 -4.58 2.28 7.01
N THR A 80 -4.70 1.11 7.61
CA THR A 80 -5.46 0.85 8.85
C THR A 80 -4.60 0.05 9.80
N ARG A 81 -5.01 -0.14 11.05
CA ARG A 81 -4.31 -1.07 11.97
C ARG A 81 -4.85 -2.48 11.81
N PHE A 82 -4.01 -3.50 11.99
CA PHE A 82 -4.53 -4.87 12.09
C PHE A 82 -5.44 -5.06 13.30
N PRO A 83 -6.49 -5.89 13.21
CA PRO A 83 -7.18 -6.37 14.39
C PRO A 83 -6.20 -7.10 15.33
N VAL A 84 -6.53 -7.14 16.63
CA VAL A 84 -5.65 -7.67 17.69
C VAL A 84 -5.20 -9.11 17.44
N ASP A 85 -5.98 -9.90 16.71
CA ASP A 85 -5.68 -11.30 16.37
C ASP A 85 -4.97 -11.48 15.03
N TYR A 86 -4.62 -10.39 14.33
CA TYR A 86 -3.97 -10.38 13.01
C TYR A 86 -4.72 -11.16 11.92
N LYS A 87 -6.00 -11.47 12.14
CA LYS A 87 -6.81 -12.28 11.23
C LYS A 87 -7.77 -11.40 10.46
N ILE A 88 -7.47 -11.25 9.18
CA ILE A 88 -8.38 -10.63 8.22
C ILE A 88 -8.74 -11.68 7.18
N LYS A 89 -10.04 -11.93 7.02
CA LYS A 89 -10.57 -12.76 5.94
C LYS A 89 -10.91 -11.87 4.75
N ALA A 90 -10.20 -12.06 3.66
CA ALA A 90 -10.49 -11.43 2.39
C ALA A 90 -11.41 -12.31 1.54
N THR A 91 -12.40 -11.70 0.91
CA THR A 91 -13.35 -12.38 0.02
C THR A 91 -13.51 -11.62 -1.28
N CYS A 92 -13.61 -12.35 -2.39
CA CYS A 92 -13.97 -11.83 -3.70
C CYS A 92 -14.59 -12.93 -4.58
N HIS A 93 -14.88 -12.61 -5.83
CA HIS A 93 -15.36 -13.54 -6.85
C HIS A 93 -14.45 -14.78 -7.07
N LEU A 94 -13.18 -14.76 -6.64
CA LEU A 94 -12.28 -15.91 -6.69
C LEU A 94 -12.42 -16.87 -5.50
N GLY A 95 -13.11 -16.46 -4.43
CA GLY A 95 -13.31 -17.24 -3.20
C GLY A 95 -12.93 -16.48 -1.94
N GLU A 96 -12.43 -17.21 -0.94
CA GLU A 96 -11.97 -16.65 0.33
C GLU A 96 -10.50 -16.98 0.62
N LYS A 97 -9.80 -16.05 1.25
CA LYS A 97 -8.40 -16.20 1.69
C LYS A 97 -8.18 -15.46 3.01
N PHE A 98 -7.32 -15.97 3.87
CA PHE A 98 -6.84 -15.23 5.04
C PHE A 98 -5.59 -14.42 4.68
N ILE A 99 -5.53 -13.19 5.18
CA ILE A 99 -4.31 -12.39 5.16
C ILE A 99 -3.34 -13.03 6.16
N GLU A 100 -2.22 -13.51 5.62
CA GLU A 100 -1.12 -14.09 6.35
C GLU A 100 0.03 -13.10 6.46
N ARG A 101 0.51 -12.89 7.69
CA ARG A 101 1.56 -11.94 8.05
C ARG A 101 2.81 -12.08 7.18
N ASP A 102 3.33 -13.30 7.04
CA ASP A 102 4.60 -13.57 6.36
C ASP A 102 4.49 -13.62 4.82
N ILE A 103 3.27 -13.52 4.29
CA ILE A 103 2.99 -13.60 2.85
C ILE A 103 2.54 -12.26 2.29
N HIS A 104 1.69 -11.54 3.02
CA HIS A 104 0.96 -10.38 2.49
C HIS A 104 1.45 -9.05 3.06
N LEU A 105 2.33 -9.06 4.06
CA LEU A 105 2.80 -7.84 4.70
C LEU A 105 4.25 -7.54 4.35
N ASP A 106 4.45 -6.28 3.99
CA ASP A 106 5.76 -5.69 3.91
C ASP A 106 6.36 -5.46 5.31
N TYR A 107 7.65 -5.16 5.35
CA TYR A 107 8.37 -4.91 6.60
C TYR A 107 7.75 -3.79 7.43
N PHE A 108 7.25 -2.73 6.77
CA PHE A 108 6.67 -1.58 7.45
C PHE A 108 5.33 -1.92 8.12
N SER A 109 4.45 -2.57 7.36
CA SER A 109 3.16 -3.11 7.78
C SER A 109 3.34 -4.04 8.97
N ASP A 110 4.35 -4.90 8.90
CA ASP A 110 4.67 -5.79 10.00
C ASP A 110 5.17 -5.05 11.24
N LYS A 111 6.22 -4.23 11.09
CA LYS A 111 6.86 -3.50 12.20
C LYS A 111 5.89 -2.60 12.94
N PHE A 112 5.02 -1.90 12.22
CA PHE A 112 4.11 -0.90 12.76
C PHE A 112 2.68 -1.40 12.96
N ASN A 113 2.43 -2.68 12.71
CA ASN A 113 1.13 -3.31 12.86
C ASN A 113 0.01 -2.61 12.05
N VAL A 114 0.34 -2.23 10.82
CA VAL A 114 -0.59 -1.58 9.88
C VAL A 114 -0.90 -2.48 8.68
N PHE A 115 -2.08 -2.30 8.10
CA PHE A 115 -2.62 -3.09 7.02
C PHE A 115 -2.96 -2.20 5.82
N SER A 116 -2.44 -2.57 4.65
CA SER A 116 -2.56 -1.86 3.37
C SER A 116 -3.78 -2.27 2.54
N SER A 117 -4.76 -2.95 3.14
CA SER A 117 -6.03 -3.31 2.49
C SER A 117 -5.83 -4.15 1.23
N TRP A 118 -6.51 -3.83 0.12
CA TRP A 118 -6.39 -4.57 -1.14
C TRP A 118 -5.00 -4.50 -1.76
N HIS A 119 -4.16 -3.55 -1.34
CA HIS A 119 -2.80 -3.46 -1.85
C HIS A 119 -1.94 -4.67 -1.42
N SER A 120 -2.29 -5.36 -0.33
CA SER A 120 -1.60 -6.57 0.14
C SER A 120 -1.68 -7.77 -0.82
N PHE A 121 -2.35 -7.63 -1.98
CA PHE A 121 -2.43 -8.62 -3.05
C PHE A 121 -1.55 -8.28 -4.26
N ILE A 122 -0.73 -7.22 -4.18
CA ILE A 122 0.24 -6.94 -5.24
C ILE A 122 1.33 -8.02 -5.23
N ASN A 123 1.76 -8.48 -6.40
CA ASN A 123 2.79 -9.51 -6.51
C ASN A 123 4.16 -8.90 -6.78
N HIS A 124 5.20 -9.68 -6.49
CA HIS A 124 6.57 -9.37 -6.85
C HIS A 124 6.91 -9.78 -8.30
N GLU A 125 7.67 -8.94 -9.00
CA GLU A 125 8.34 -9.27 -10.26
C GLU A 125 9.69 -8.53 -10.33
N ASN A 126 10.72 -9.15 -10.94
CA ASN A 126 12.00 -8.46 -11.18
C ASN A 126 11.89 -7.42 -12.31
N ASP A 127 11.10 -7.70 -13.36
CA ASP A 127 10.74 -6.72 -14.39
C ASP A 127 9.41 -6.06 -14.05
N TYR A 128 9.43 -5.31 -12.96
CA TYR A 128 8.23 -4.70 -12.40
C TYR A 128 7.67 -3.56 -13.26
N ASN A 129 6.38 -3.27 -13.09
CA ASN A 129 5.70 -2.17 -13.79
C ASN A 129 5.13 -1.09 -12.86
N CYS A 130 5.17 -1.28 -11.54
CA CYS A 130 4.67 -0.31 -10.56
C CYS A 130 5.76 0.12 -9.56
N TYR A 131 5.55 1.27 -8.91
CA TYR A 131 6.35 1.70 -7.76
C TYR A 131 5.50 2.48 -6.76
N TYR A 132 5.94 2.46 -5.49
CA TYR A 132 5.32 3.26 -4.44
C TYR A 132 5.70 4.74 -4.58
N ASP A 133 4.71 5.62 -4.50
CA ASP A 133 5.00 7.04 -4.30
C ASP A 133 5.70 7.21 -2.94
N ASN A 134 6.66 8.14 -2.87
CA ASN A 134 7.33 8.46 -1.61
C ASN A 134 6.52 9.42 -0.73
N LYS A 135 5.28 9.73 -1.16
CA LYS A 135 4.30 10.52 -0.44
C LYS A 135 3.11 9.67 -0.02
N TYR A 136 2.57 10.03 1.14
CA TYR A 136 1.26 9.57 1.60
C TYR A 136 0.27 10.73 1.49
N GLU A 137 -0.98 10.39 1.21
CA GLU A 137 -2.08 11.36 1.28
C GLU A 137 -2.83 11.18 2.60
N ILE A 138 -3.07 12.29 3.28
CA ILE A 138 -3.97 12.36 4.41
C ILE A 138 -5.21 13.08 3.94
N LYS A 139 -6.34 12.37 4.05
CA LYS A 139 -7.62 12.90 3.62
C LYS A 139 -8.73 12.37 4.48
N ASN A 140 -9.59 13.25 5.00
CA ASN A 140 -10.72 12.87 5.84
C ASN A 140 -10.30 11.96 7.03
N LYS A 141 -9.21 12.33 7.72
CA LYS A 141 -8.64 11.56 8.84
C LYS A 141 -8.18 10.14 8.51
N LYS A 142 -7.91 9.86 7.24
CA LYS A 142 -7.38 8.58 6.77
C LYS A 142 -6.04 8.82 6.08
N VAL A 143 -5.15 7.83 6.21
CA VAL A 143 -3.86 7.80 5.54
C VAL A 143 -3.96 6.87 4.34
N TYR A 144 -3.44 7.30 3.20
CA TYR A 144 -3.43 6.55 1.96
C TYR A 144 -2.01 6.42 1.42
N GLY A 145 -1.59 5.18 1.16
CA GLY A 145 -0.45 4.91 0.28
C GLY A 145 -0.86 5.08 -1.19
N ILE A 146 0.11 5.34 -2.06
CA ILE A 146 -0.13 5.63 -3.47
C ILE A 146 0.75 4.72 -4.32
N LEU A 147 0.12 3.95 -5.22
CA LEU A 147 0.83 3.17 -6.22
C LEU A 147 0.83 3.91 -7.56
N ARG A 148 1.99 3.95 -8.22
CA ARG A 148 2.18 4.58 -9.53
C ARG A 148 2.71 3.62 -10.57
N ALA A 149 2.41 3.91 -11.83
CA ALA A 149 2.95 3.20 -12.96
C ALA A 149 4.42 3.60 -13.22
N TYR A 150 5.34 2.64 -13.22
CA TYR A 150 6.76 2.86 -13.52
C TYR A 150 7.05 3.01 -15.02
N LYS A 151 6.24 2.33 -15.84
CA LYS A 151 6.24 2.33 -17.31
C LYS A 151 4.80 2.45 -17.81
N ASP A 152 4.60 2.60 -19.11
CA ASP A 152 3.26 2.46 -19.69
C ASP A 152 2.77 1.02 -19.44
N ILE A 153 1.50 0.87 -19.03
CA ILE A 153 0.88 -0.42 -18.68
C ILE A 153 -0.40 -0.54 -19.49
N LYS A 154 -0.65 -1.72 -20.08
CA LYS A 154 -1.87 -1.98 -20.85
C LYS A 154 -2.98 -2.52 -19.98
N ASN A 155 -4.22 -2.20 -20.37
CA ASN A 155 -5.41 -2.83 -19.82
C ASN A 155 -5.26 -4.36 -19.84
N GLY A 156 -5.51 -5.00 -18.71
CA GLY A 156 -5.42 -6.45 -18.54
C GLY A 156 -4.06 -6.95 -18.05
N GLU A 157 -3.05 -6.08 -17.91
CA GLU A 157 -1.76 -6.48 -17.36
C GLU A 157 -1.81 -6.62 -15.82
N GLU A 158 -1.04 -7.58 -15.31
CA GLU A 158 -0.76 -7.70 -13.88
C GLU A 158 0.03 -6.49 -13.39
N LEU A 159 -0.34 -5.96 -12.24
CA LEU A 159 0.41 -4.94 -11.53
C LEU A 159 1.36 -5.61 -10.55
N ASN A 160 2.64 -5.26 -10.64
CA ASN A 160 3.69 -5.87 -9.85
C ASN A 160 4.78 -4.85 -9.47
N ILE A 161 5.49 -5.17 -8.39
CA ILE A 161 6.55 -4.33 -7.82
C ILE A 161 7.81 -5.17 -7.59
N ASP A 162 8.94 -4.48 -7.45
CA ASP A 162 10.12 -5.09 -6.84
C ASP A 162 10.05 -4.93 -5.32
N TYR A 163 9.91 -6.04 -4.58
CA TYR A 163 9.91 -6.03 -3.11
C TYR A 163 11.23 -5.51 -2.53
N LYS A 164 12.32 -5.49 -3.30
CA LYS A 164 13.56 -4.83 -2.86
C LYS A 164 13.40 -3.31 -2.81
N ASN A 165 12.67 -2.72 -3.76
CA ASN A 165 12.41 -1.27 -3.76
C ASN A 165 11.48 -0.85 -2.61
N GLU A 166 10.57 -1.74 -2.22
CA GLU A 166 9.76 -1.58 -1.02
C GLU A 166 10.64 -1.45 0.22
N TYR A 167 11.60 -2.37 0.39
CA TYR A 167 12.58 -2.28 1.46
C TYR A 167 13.35 -0.96 1.43
N TYR A 168 13.72 -0.41 0.27
CA TYR A 168 14.43 0.88 0.19
C TYR A 168 13.59 2.08 0.66
N ILE A 169 12.30 2.12 0.34
CA ILE A 169 11.41 3.21 0.77
C ILE A 169 11.24 3.20 2.29
N TYR A 170 11.21 2.01 2.89
CA TYR A 170 11.03 1.86 4.33
C TYR A 170 12.34 1.77 5.14
N SER A 171 13.46 1.39 4.52
CA SER A 171 14.78 1.31 5.16
C SER A 171 15.54 2.63 5.15
N SER A 172 15.29 3.52 4.18
CA SER A 172 15.77 4.92 4.21
C SER A 172 15.23 5.73 5.41
N PHE A 173 14.33 5.14 6.18
CA PHE A 173 13.88 5.59 7.49
C PHE A 173 14.96 5.48 8.57
N TRP A 174 15.85 4.49 8.48
CA TRP A 174 16.89 4.23 9.49
C TRP A 174 18.08 5.18 9.37
N ASP A 175 18.34 5.73 8.19
CA ASP A 175 19.39 6.74 7.99
C ASP A 175 18.98 8.14 8.52
N LEU A 176 17.74 8.27 9.04
CA LEU A 176 17.16 9.50 9.57
C LEU A 176 16.91 9.49 11.09
N LEU A 177 17.24 8.39 11.77
CA LEU A 177 17.31 8.28 13.24
C LEU A 177 18.77 8.36 13.70
#